data_AF-A0A970N875-F1
#
_entry.id   AF-A0A970N875-F1
#
_cell.length_a   1.000
_cell.length_b   1.000
_cell.length_c   1.000
_cell.angle_alpha   90.00
_cell.angle_beta   90.00
_cell.angle_gamma   90.00
#
_symmetry.space_group_name_H-M   'P 1'
#
loop_
_entity.id
_entity.type
_entity.pdbx_description
1 polymer ?
#
loop_
_entity_poly.entity_id
_entity_poly.type
_entity_poly.pdbx_seq_one_letter_code
_entity_poly.pdbx_strand_id
1 'polypeptide(L)'
;MKKMRFKGFFFLALSLLILVFLSQVVASDSKVQNVSTYSELKAVLTNPKGGHAKLTGDIYISHSEVGYETDIAFTLGRDASYILDLNGHVLYFHFNHSGREFDDHGTVISTGFSNLLTIKGPGTIFGGETAIEKDGHGELIVDGATLTGMMAQAIWHKWGLTHLKAGTIRGNFSDVTAEFGLVIKEAGVIGDVMARFPSDTRTFALIENGILTGNVELEDSVLVIDNLTIAEGSSFTLEHQAGLVVKNKFVNNGKYTFKEGLESIGGKATMKADSQTVLRKSITIDTLKIENHGILAIENGASLTINKELENYGGLDNRKGKVVLKGTYSGAGWVEGVPEIEEQIRPSEPAEPEIDTSVPAKWAIEAVESARDTWFKDSHLLSRFQNNINREEYAELVVRLYESIKGEHIPLPEVNPFNDCDLWHVQQAYHAGLISGRGDGVFDPFSPITRQETAKMFDNLFNALGIDPIVTQEYIEFKDEEDIASYAKAPMQLMYKLEIILGEGDNVMAPLKKSSREMAIVIGNRIFERFGAEE
;
A
#
# COMPACT_ATOMS: atom_id res chain seq x y z
N MET A 1 66.53 -14.65 11.96
CA MET A 1 65.45 -14.50 12.95
C MET A 1 64.12 -14.36 12.20
N LYS A 2 63.17 -15.24 12.58
CA LYS A 2 61.71 -15.27 12.32
C LYS A 2 61.16 -14.92 10.92
N LYS A 3 60.62 -16.00 10.32
CA LYS A 3 59.54 -16.09 9.32
C LYS A 3 58.38 -15.14 9.62
N MET A 4 57.76 -14.57 8.59
CA MET A 4 56.34 -14.84 8.31
C MET A 4 56.00 -14.54 6.84
N ARG A 5 55.49 -15.57 6.15
CA ARG A 5 54.82 -15.52 4.85
C ARG A 5 53.32 -15.75 5.11
N PHE A 6 52.45 -14.95 4.50
CA PHE A 6 51.06 -15.25 4.12
C PHE A 6 50.77 -14.26 2.97
N LYS A 7 50.76 -14.59 1.67
CA LYS A 7 49.89 -15.48 0.88
C LYS A 7 48.38 -15.25 1.09
N GLY A 8 47.82 -14.40 0.22
CA GLY A 8 46.62 -14.60 -0.61
C GLY A 8 45.27 -14.91 0.07
N PHE A 9 44.23 -14.15 -0.27
CA PHE A 9 43.32 -14.49 -1.37
C PHE A 9 42.37 -13.32 -1.67
N PHE A 10 42.13 -13.13 -2.96
CA PHE A 10 41.10 -12.31 -3.59
C PHE A 10 39.73 -12.97 -3.36
N PHE A 11 38.64 -12.23 -3.06
CA PHE A 11 37.28 -12.48 -3.59
C PHE A 11 36.33 -11.33 -3.15
N LEU A 12 35.63 -10.74 -4.15
CA LEU A 12 34.29 -10.11 -4.16
C LEU A 12 33.85 -9.18 -3.01
N ALA A 13 33.62 -7.86 -3.20
CA ALA A 13 32.48 -7.21 -3.89
C ALA A 13 31.09 -7.67 -3.39
N LEU A 14 30.34 -6.81 -2.68
CA LEU A 14 29.20 -6.05 -3.23
C LEU A 14 28.56 -5.15 -2.16
N SER A 15 28.06 -4.02 -2.64
CA SER A 15 27.45 -2.84 -2.01
C SER A 15 26.66 -3.02 -0.70
N LEU A 16 27.06 -2.23 0.30
CA LEU A 16 26.18 -1.75 1.36
C LEU A 16 25.41 -0.53 0.81
N LEU A 17 24.25 -0.77 0.18
CA LEU A 17 23.35 0.30 -0.22
C LEU A 17 22.51 0.69 1.00
N ILE A 18 22.91 1.78 1.67
CA ILE A 18 22.09 2.42 2.70
C ILE A 18 20.91 3.08 1.98
N LEU A 19 19.74 2.42 1.97
CA LEU A 19 18.48 3.08 1.61
C LEU A 19 18.03 3.92 2.81
N VAL A 20 18.32 5.22 2.73
CA VAL A 20 17.64 6.23 3.56
C VAL A 20 16.25 6.43 2.96
N PHE A 21 15.22 5.79 3.54
CA PHE A 21 13.84 6.12 3.20
C PHE A 21 13.45 7.44 3.88
N LEU A 22 13.51 8.53 3.11
CA LEU A 22 12.80 9.75 3.42
C LEU A 22 11.28 9.48 3.39
N SER A 23 10.62 9.84 4.48
CA SER A 23 9.17 9.84 4.61
C SER A 23 8.51 10.71 3.53
N GLN A 24 7.99 10.07 2.48
CA GLN A 24 7.17 10.72 1.45
C GLN A 24 5.67 10.70 1.78
N VAL A 25 5.01 11.80 1.45
CA VAL A 25 3.57 12.07 1.60
C VAL A 25 2.91 11.82 0.24
N VAL A 26 1.72 11.25 0.25
CA VAL A 26 0.96 10.75 -0.91
C VAL A 26 0.29 11.90 -1.69
N ALA A 27 0.08 11.77 -3.00
CA ALA A 27 -0.70 12.73 -3.79
C ALA A 27 -2.22 12.48 -3.79
N SER A 28 -2.69 11.23 -3.76
CA SER A 28 -4.12 10.90 -3.58
C SER A 28 -4.62 11.16 -2.15
N ASP A 29 -3.72 11.11 -1.16
CA ASP A 29 -3.94 11.51 0.23
C ASP A 29 -3.41 12.93 0.53
N SER A 30 -2.84 13.62 -0.48
CA SER A 30 -2.49 15.03 -0.31
C SER A 30 -3.79 15.82 -0.26
N LYS A 31 -3.94 16.57 0.83
CA LYS A 31 -5.01 17.55 0.96
C LYS A 31 -5.06 18.40 -0.31
N VAL A 32 -6.23 18.43 -0.97
CA VAL A 32 -6.44 19.25 -2.17
C VAL A 32 -6.05 20.69 -1.87
N GLN A 33 -5.12 21.23 -2.64
CA GLN A 33 -4.65 22.60 -2.52
C GLN A 33 -5.38 23.47 -3.54
N ASN A 34 -6.24 24.34 -3.06
CA ASN A 34 -6.87 25.37 -3.88
C ASN A 34 -5.81 26.42 -4.24
N VAL A 35 -5.59 26.63 -5.53
CA VAL A 35 -4.59 27.57 -6.05
C VAL A 35 -5.23 28.55 -7.03
N SER A 36 -4.71 29.77 -7.06
CA SER A 36 -5.19 30.84 -7.93
C SER A 36 -4.05 31.65 -8.58
N THR A 37 -2.80 31.36 -8.20
CA THR A 37 -1.61 32.05 -8.73
C THR A 37 -0.57 31.07 -9.23
N TYR A 38 0.32 31.52 -10.11
CA TYR A 38 1.43 30.72 -10.62
C TYR A 38 2.35 30.23 -9.50
N SER A 39 2.70 31.07 -8.52
CA SER A 39 3.60 30.66 -7.42
C SER A 39 3.00 29.57 -6.55
N GLU A 40 1.70 29.63 -6.25
CA GLU A 40 0.99 28.58 -5.52
C GLU A 40 0.98 27.27 -6.31
N LEU A 41 0.60 27.32 -7.59
CA LEU A 41 0.58 26.13 -8.44
C LEU A 41 1.98 25.52 -8.62
N LYS A 42 3.01 26.36 -8.77
CA LYS A 42 4.41 25.93 -8.87
C LYS A 42 4.82 25.17 -7.61
N ALA A 43 4.51 25.70 -6.43
CA ALA A 43 4.83 25.04 -5.17
C ALA A 43 4.23 23.62 -5.06
N VAL A 44 3.05 23.39 -5.64
CA VAL A 44 2.43 22.07 -5.70
C VAL A 44 3.11 21.18 -6.75
N LEU A 45 3.23 21.66 -7.99
CA LEU A 45 3.70 20.85 -9.13
C LEU A 45 5.20 20.55 -9.12
N THR A 46 6.01 21.30 -8.36
CA THR A 46 7.44 21.02 -8.19
C THR A 46 7.76 20.35 -6.84
N ASN A 47 6.75 20.00 -6.05
CA ASN A 47 6.97 19.32 -4.77
C ASN A 47 7.52 17.90 -5.01
N PRO A 48 8.71 17.55 -4.52
CA PRO A 48 9.31 16.23 -4.77
C PRO A 48 8.51 15.06 -4.17
N LYS A 49 7.49 15.33 -3.35
CA LYS A 49 6.56 14.31 -2.81
C LYS A 49 5.27 14.18 -3.63
N GLY A 50 5.09 14.97 -4.68
CA GLY A 50 3.85 15.04 -5.42
C GLY A 50 2.87 16.06 -4.85
N GLY A 51 1.68 16.13 -5.44
CA GLY A 51 0.64 17.03 -4.94
C GLY A 51 -0.66 17.03 -5.75
N HIS A 52 -1.71 17.54 -5.12
CA HIS A 52 -3.04 17.70 -5.71
C HIS A 52 -3.41 19.18 -5.71
N ALA A 53 -3.39 19.80 -6.88
CA ALA A 53 -3.80 21.19 -7.08
C ALA A 53 -5.21 21.24 -7.69
N LYS A 54 -6.03 22.16 -7.19
CA LYS A 54 -7.32 22.53 -7.77
C LYS A 54 -7.34 24.01 -8.08
N LEU A 55 -7.58 24.37 -9.34
CA LEU A 55 -7.67 25.76 -9.73
C LEU A 55 -8.96 26.39 -9.19
N THR A 56 -8.82 27.62 -8.70
CA THR A 56 -9.94 28.46 -8.23
C THR A 56 -10.08 29.76 -9.03
N GLY A 57 -9.18 29.96 -10.00
CA GLY A 57 -9.15 31.06 -10.93
C GLY A 57 -8.23 30.73 -12.09
N ASP A 58 -8.33 31.53 -13.16
CA ASP A 58 -7.44 31.40 -14.30
C ASP A 58 -6.02 31.85 -13.91
N ILE A 59 -5.02 31.12 -14.36
CA ILE A 59 -3.61 31.41 -14.13
C ILE A 59 -2.95 31.70 -15.47
N TYR A 60 -2.48 32.94 -15.62
CA TYR A 60 -1.69 33.40 -16.76
C TYR A 60 -0.24 33.51 -16.33
N ILE A 61 0.63 32.76 -16.97
CA ILE A 61 2.05 32.65 -16.63
C ILE A 61 2.83 33.54 -17.58
N SER A 62 3.66 34.43 -17.03
CA SER A 62 4.59 35.24 -17.81
C SER A 62 5.99 34.65 -17.78
N HIS A 63 6.76 34.87 -18.86
CA HIS A 63 8.15 34.41 -18.93
C HIS A 63 9.02 34.99 -17.80
N SER A 64 8.74 36.22 -17.34
CA SER A 64 9.43 36.82 -16.19
C SER A 64 9.24 36.07 -14.87
N GLU A 65 8.13 35.33 -14.72
CA GLU A 65 7.88 34.51 -13.52
C GLU A 65 8.54 33.13 -13.61
N VAL A 66 8.77 32.62 -14.82
CA VAL A 66 9.45 31.33 -15.06
C VAL A 66 10.97 31.47 -14.94
N GLY A 67 11.52 32.56 -15.48
CA GLY A 67 12.96 32.80 -15.59
C GLY A 67 13.47 32.57 -17.01
N TYR A 68 14.53 33.30 -17.40
CA TYR A 68 15.01 33.36 -18.79
C TYR A 68 15.74 32.12 -19.30
N GLU A 69 15.98 31.13 -18.44
CA GLU A 69 16.80 29.95 -18.74
C GLU A 69 15.98 28.74 -19.22
N THR A 70 14.64 28.85 -19.26
CA THR A 70 13.76 27.76 -19.69
C THR A 70 12.47 28.27 -20.34
N ASP A 71 11.99 27.49 -21.30
CA ASP A 71 10.71 27.59 -21.99
C ASP A 71 9.64 26.68 -21.35
N ILE A 72 9.88 26.11 -20.17
CA ILE A 72 8.96 25.22 -19.46
C ILE A 72 8.45 25.90 -18.18
N ALA A 73 7.14 26.11 -18.05
CA ALA A 73 6.58 26.75 -16.85
C ALA A 73 6.63 25.84 -15.62
N PHE A 74 6.37 24.54 -15.78
CA PHE A 74 6.47 23.56 -14.70
C PHE A 74 7.21 22.30 -15.15
N THR A 75 8.33 22.00 -14.50
CA THR A 75 8.94 20.67 -14.56
C THR A 75 8.57 19.91 -13.30
N LEU A 76 7.85 18.80 -13.46
CA LEU A 76 7.40 18.02 -12.31
C LEU A 76 8.56 17.36 -11.57
N GLY A 77 8.41 17.21 -10.26
CA GLY A 77 9.38 16.48 -9.43
C GLY A 77 9.52 15.02 -9.84
N ARG A 78 10.75 14.52 -9.79
CA ARG A 78 11.11 13.13 -10.08
C ARG A 78 10.43 12.15 -9.11
N ASP A 79 10.00 11.00 -9.62
CA ASP A 79 9.41 9.88 -8.89
C ASP A 79 8.17 10.27 -8.05
N ALA A 80 7.50 11.36 -8.42
CA ALA A 80 6.33 11.89 -7.73
C ALA A 80 5.07 11.80 -8.58
N SER A 81 3.89 11.82 -7.93
CA SER A 81 2.59 11.77 -8.59
C SER A 81 1.81 13.06 -8.39
N TYR A 82 1.07 13.51 -9.40
CA TYR A 82 0.36 14.79 -9.37
C TYR A 82 -1.06 14.68 -9.91
N ILE A 83 -1.96 15.45 -9.32
CA ILE A 83 -3.30 15.70 -9.85
C ILE A 83 -3.45 17.22 -10.02
N LEU A 84 -3.78 17.65 -11.23
CA LEU A 84 -4.18 19.02 -11.53
C LEU A 84 -5.64 19.02 -11.97
N ASP A 85 -6.52 19.47 -11.07
CA ASP A 85 -7.93 19.75 -11.36
C ASP A 85 -8.06 21.18 -11.88
N LEU A 86 -8.34 21.31 -13.18
CA LEU A 86 -8.53 22.60 -13.83
C LEU A 86 -9.84 23.27 -13.41
N ASN A 87 -10.84 22.51 -12.93
CA ASN A 87 -12.07 23.03 -12.33
C ASN A 87 -12.78 24.13 -13.15
N GLY A 88 -12.75 24.03 -14.47
CA GLY A 88 -13.33 24.97 -15.44
C GLY A 88 -12.45 26.16 -15.80
N HIS A 89 -11.27 26.29 -15.20
CA HIS A 89 -10.36 27.42 -15.37
C HIS A 89 -9.32 27.20 -16.46
N VAL A 90 -8.65 28.30 -16.79
CA VAL A 90 -7.60 28.36 -17.79
C VAL A 90 -6.22 28.40 -17.12
N LEU A 91 -5.32 27.54 -17.58
CA LEU A 91 -3.88 27.65 -17.35
C LEU A 91 -3.21 28.04 -18.67
N TYR A 92 -2.69 29.25 -18.74
CA TYR A 92 -2.18 29.83 -19.97
C TYR A 92 -0.71 30.20 -19.81
N PHE A 93 0.15 29.67 -20.67
CA PHE A 93 1.54 30.10 -20.77
C PHE A 93 1.90 30.41 -22.22
N HIS A 94 2.18 31.68 -22.47
CA HIS A 94 2.64 32.20 -23.75
C HIS A 94 4.05 32.76 -23.59
N PHE A 95 4.83 32.60 -24.66
CA PHE A 95 6.20 33.07 -24.78
C PHE A 95 6.33 33.90 -26.06
N ASN A 96 7.27 34.85 -26.11
CA ASN A 96 7.62 35.53 -27.34
C ASN A 96 9.13 35.82 -27.28
N HIS A 97 9.95 35.08 -28.03
CA HIS A 97 11.40 35.27 -27.99
C HIS A 97 11.88 36.53 -28.73
N SER A 98 11.09 37.09 -29.66
CA SER A 98 11.62 38.09 -30.60
C SER A 98 10.71 39.26 -30.98
N GLY A 99 9.56 39.43 -30.33
CA GLY A 99 8.61 40.52 -30.61
C GLY A 99 8.01 40.46 -32.03
N ARG A 100 8.07 39.30 -32.69
CA ARG A 100 7.42 39.03 -33.98
C ARG A 100 6.22 38.10 -33.76
N GLU A 101 5.20 38.22 -34.61
CA GLU A 101 4.07 37.27 -34.61
C GLU A 101 4.64 35.85 -34.85
N PHE A 102 4.18 34.86 -34.06
CA PHE A 102 4.52 33.43 -34.11
C PHE A 102 5.78 32.94 -33.37
N ASP A 103 6.16 33.53 -32.24
CA ASP A 103 7.32 33.09 -31.43
C ASP A 103 6.93 32.47 -30.08
N ASP A 104 5.81 31.72 -30.09
CA ASP A 104 5.20 31.14 -28.90
C ASP A 104 5.79 29.76 -28.59
N HIS A 105 7.03 29.70 -28.11
CA HIS A 105 7.70 28.43 -27.80
C HIS A 105 7.36 27.79 -26.43
N GLY A 106 6.58 28.45 -25.58
CA GLY A 106 6.38 28.02 -24.20
C GLY A 106 5.67 26.66 -24.06
N THR A 107 6.24 25.77 -23.25
CA THR A 107 5.59 24.54 -22.78
C THR A 107 5.05 24.73 -21.37
N VAL A 108 3.78 24.41 -21.13
CA VAL A 108 3.19 24.63 -19.80
C VAL A 108 3.76 23.64 -18.79
N ILE A 109 3.65 22.33 -19.07
CA ILE A 109 4.09 21.29 -18.14
C ILE A 109 5.00 20.31 -18.86
N SER A 110 6.20 20.06 -18.32
CA SER A 110 6.97 18.84 -18.61
C SER A 110 6.81 17.86 -17.45
N THR A 111 6.45 16.62 -17.77
CA THR A 111 6.34 15.55 -16.77
C THR A 111 7.70 15.11 -16.23
N GLY A 112 8.82 15.44 -16.90
CA GLY A 112 10.16 15.04 -16.50
C GLY A 112 10.25 13.53 -16.22
N PHE A 113 10.65 13.17 -15.01
CA PHE A 113 10.67 11.78 -14.53
C PHE A 113 9.64 11.55 -13.42
N SER A 114 8.51 12.24 -13.47
CA SER A 114 7.39 11.98 -12.55
C SER A 114 6.77 10.60 -12.83
N ASN A 115 6.17 10.02 -11.81
CA ASN A 115 5.50 8.72 -11.89
C ASN A 115 4.14 8.83 -12.59
N LEU A 116 3.36 9.85 -12.25
CA LEU A 116 2.00 10.06 -12.76
C LEU A 116 1.64 11.55 -12.77
N LEU A 117 1.05 12.03 -13.86
CA LEU A 117 0.32 13.28 -13.93
C LEU A 117 -1.12 13.00 -14.37
N THR A 118 -2.10 13.37 -13.56
CA THR A 118 -3.52 13.36 -13.96
C THR A 118 -4.01 14.79 -14.14
N ILE A 119 -4.41 15.14 -15.36
CA ILE A 119 -5.10 16.40 -15.66
C ILE A 119 -6.61 16.13 -15.67
N LYS A 120 -7.33 16.73 -14.72
CA LYS A 120 -8.79 16.64 -14.63
C LYS A 120 -9.41 17.92 -15.16
N GLY A 121 -10.39 17.76 -16.05
CA GLY A 121 -11.24 18.83 -16.54
C GLY A 121 -12.56 18.96 -15.77
N PRO A 122 -13.47 19.84 -16.23
CA PRO A 122 -13.31 20.71 -17.40
C PRO A 122 -12.28 21.82 -17.15
N GLY A 123 -11.93 22.56 -18.19
CA GLY A 123 -10.90 23.62 -18.13
C GLY A 123 -9.88 23.44 -19.25
N THR A 124 -8.98 24.42 -19.41
CA THR A 124 -8.07 24.44 -20.56
C THR A 124 -6.63 24.72 -20.17
N ILE A 125 -5.70 23.93 -20.71
CA ILE A 125 -4.28 24.26 -20.72
C ILE A 125 -3.91 24.73 -22.12
N PHE A 126 -3.43 25.97 -22.21
CA PHE A 126 -2.95 26.58 -23.43
C PHE A 126 -1.44 26.80 -23.32
N GLY A 127 -0.69 26.04 -24.12
CA GLY A 127 0.74 26.25 -24.33
C GLY A 127 1.02 26.91 -25.66
N GLY A 128 2.13 27.64 -25.72
CA GLY A 128 2.65 28.20 -26.96
C GLY A 128 3.00 27.09 -27.95
N GLU A 129 4.09 26.36 -27.70
CA GLU A 129 4.50 25.27 -28.58
C GLU A 129 3.74 24.00 -28.24
N THR A 130 3.75 23.66 -26.95
CA THR A 130 3.13 22.45 -26.43
C THR A 130 2.38 22.73 -25.14
N ALA A 131 1.19 22.13 -24.95
CA ALA A 131 0.53 22.22 -23.65
C ALA A 131 1.28 21.35 -22.62
N ILE A 132 1.54 20.09 -22.97
CA ILE A 132 2.25 19.14 -22.11
C ILE A 132 3.35 18.40 -22.89
N GLU A 133 4.57 18.53 -22.41
CA GLU A 133 5.66 17.63 -22.78
C GLU A 133 5.64 16.42 -21.84
N LYS A 134 5.40 15.24 -22.41
CA LYS A 134 5.44 13.98 -21.68
C LYS A 134 6.80 13.33 -21.88
N ASP A 135 7.65 13.46 -20.86
CA ASP A 135 8.92 12.77 -20.72
C ASP A 135 8.86 11.64 -19.69
N GLY A 136 9.90 10.80 -19.70
CA GLY A 136 10.09 9.72 -18.73
C GLY A 136 9.16 8.53 -18.94
N HIS A 137 9.39 7.48 -18.17
CA HIS A 137 8.62 6.23 -18.25
C HIS A 137 7.28 6.29 -17.51
N GLY A 138 6.99 7.39 -16.81
CA GLY A 138 5.74 7.58 -16.08
C GLY A 138 4.52 7.76 -16.99
N GLU A 139 3.39 8.07 -16.35
CA GLU A 139 2.11 8.16 -17.04
C GLU A 139 1.50 9.56 -17.03
N LEU A 140 0.92 9.95 -18.16
CA LEU A 140 0.03 11.09 -18.28
C LEU A 140 -1.41 10.60 -18.50
N ILE A 141 -2.34 11.00 -17.63
CA ILE A 141 -3.77 10.78 -17.80
C ILE A 141 -4.44 12.13 -18.06
N VAL A 142 -5.19 12.24 -19.16
CA VAL A 142 -6.01 13.41 -19.47
C VAL A 142 -7.47 13.01 -19.44
N ASP A 143 -8.21 13.61 -18.52
CA ASP A 143 -9.61 13.26 -18.23
C ASP A 143 -10.49 14.50 -18.22
N GLY A 144 -11.07 14.82 -19.38
CA GLY A 144 -12.07 15.87 -19.56
C GLY A 144 -11.51 17.28 -19.78
N ALA A 145 -10.19 17.44 -19.85
CA ALA A 145 -9.54 18.73 -20.08
C ALA A 145 -9.44 19.08 -21.58
N THR A 146 -9.36 20.37 -21.88
CA THR A 146 -8.92 20.84 -23.20
C THR A 146 -7.44 21.14 -23.14
N LEU A 147 -6.64 20.55 -24.03
CA LEU A 147 -5.22 20.85 -24.16
C LEU A 147 -4.98 21.45 -25.54
N THR A 148 -4.30 22.59 -25.59
CA THR A 148 -4.00 23.28 -26.85
C THR A 148 -2.54 23.68 -26.93
N GLY A 149 -1.87 23.24 -27.99
CA GLY A 149 -0.55 23.75 -28.41
C GLY A 149 -0.73 24.64 -29.62
N MET A 150 -0.46 25.94 -29.48
CA MET A 150 -0.79 26.95 -30.50
C MET A 150 0.11 26.87 -31.74
N MET A 151 1.40 26.58 -31.55
CA MET A 151 2.40 26.55 -32.61
C MET A 151 2.62 25.14 -33.14
N ALA A 152 2.59 24.11 -32.28
CA ALA A 152 2.92 22.74 -32.66
C ALA A 152 1.87 21.70 -32.24
N GLN A 153 2.15 20.93 -31.19
CA GLN A 153 1.29 19.84 -30.73
C GLN A 153 0.70 20.14 -29.37
N ALA A 154 -0.49 19.65 -29.03
CA ALA A 154 -0.96 19.80 -27.65
C ALA A 154 -0.14 18.93 -26.69
N ILE A 155 0.20 17.70 -27.11
CA ILE A 155 1.04 16.79 -26.32
C ILE A 155 2.24 16.33 -27.16
N TRP A 156 3.44 16.55 -26.65
CA TRP A 156 4.65 15.93 -27.17
C TRP A 156 5.02 14.74 -26.29
N HIS A 157 4.73 13.53 -26.76
CA HIS A 157 4.95 12.28 -26.05
C HIS A 157 6.30 11.67 -26.45
N LYS A 158 7.25 11.65 -25.51
CA LYS A 158 8.59 11.12 -25.79
C LYS A 158 8.76 9.67 -25.34
N TRP A 159 8.25 9.28 -24.17
CA TRP A 159 8.42 7.93 -23.57
C TRP A 159 7.18 7.54 -22.76
N GLY A 160 7.10 6.33 -22.18
CA GLY A 160 6.10 5.94 -21.16
C GLY A 160 4.65 5.79 -21.67
N LEU A 161 3.67 6.07 -20.80
CA LEU A 161 2.23 5.94 -21.11
C LEU A 161 1.47 7.27 -21.18
N THR A 162 0.60 7.46 -22.17
CA THR A 162 -0.37 8.56 -22.19
C THR A 162 -1.77 8.02 -22.41
N HIS A 163 -2.67 8.21 -21.44
CA HIS A 163 -4.06 7.79 -21.51
C HIS A 163 -4.98 9.00 -21.69
N LEU A 164 -5.56 9.11 -22.88
CA LEU A 164 -6.55 10.13 -23.22
C LEU A 164 -7.94 9.52 -23.03
N LYS A 165 -8.62 9.92 -21.95
CA LYS A 165 -9.92 9.37 -21.56
C LYS A 165 -11.10 10.18 -22.09
N ALA A 166 -11.01 11.50 -21.96
CA ALA A 166 -12.03 12.45 -22.36
C ALA A 166 -11.40 13.83 -22.57
N GLY A 167 -12.08 14.70 -23.30
CA GLY A 167 -11.65 16.08 -23.54
C GLY A 167 -11.33 16.37 -25.00
N THR A 168 -10.69 17.51 -25.23
CA THR A 168 -10.32 17.99 -26.57
C THR A 168 -8.82 18.25 -26.61
N ILE A 169 -8.12 17.55 -27.49
CA ILE A 169 -6.67 17.71 -27.67
C ILE A 169 -6.48 18.37 -29.02
N ARG A 170 -5.84 19.54 -29.04
CA ARG A 170 -5.71 20.31 -30.28
C ARG A 170 -4.33 20.93 -30.46
N GLY A 171 -3.58 20.43 -31.41
CA GLY A 171 -2.37 21.09 -31.91
C GLY A 171 -2.61 21.77 -33.25
N ASN A 172 -1.63 22.54 -33.66
CA ASN A 172 -1.58 23.16 -34.98
C ASN A 172 -1.02 22.20 -36.06
N PHE A 173 -0.02 21.37 -35.73
CA PHE A 173 0.54 20.37 -36.64
C PHE A 173 -0.02 18.96 -36.41
N SER A 174 -0.23 18.60 -35.15
CA SER A 174 -0.77 17.31 -34.72
C SER A 174 -1.31 17.45 -33.31
N ASP A 175 -2.32 16.69 -32.91
CA ASP A 175 -2.85 16.83 -31.56
C ASP A 175 -1.93 16.16 -30.54
N VAL A 176 -1.41 14.98 -30.87
CA VAL A 176 -0.33 14.31 -30.15
C VAL A 176 0.79 13.92 -31.12
N THR A 177 2.02 14.35 -30.81
CA THR A 177 3.24 13.86 -31.48
C THR A 177 3.94 12.86 -30.58
N ALA A 178 4.06 11.60 -31.02
CA ALA A 178 4.71 10.54 -30.24
C ALA A 178 6.06 10.12 -30.84
N GLU A 179 7.07 9.89 -30.00
CA GLU A 179 8.39 9.41 -30.40
C GLU A 179 8.65 7.94 -30.01
N PHE A 180 8.36 7.56 -28.76
CA PHE A 180 8.45 6.21 -28.22
C PHE A 180 7.27 5.95 -27.28
N GLY A 181 7.07 4.71 -26.84
CA GLY A 181 6.08 4.37 -25.82
C GLY A 181 4.69 4.12 -26.38
N LEU A 182 3.67 4.41 -25.56
CA LEU A 182 2.29 4.03 -25.84
C LEU A 182 1.31 5.15 -25.54
N VAL A 183 0.50 5.47 -26.55
CA VAL A 183 -0.66 6.35 -26.42
C VAL A 183 -1.92 5.51 -26.45
N ILE A 184 -2.83 5.75 -25.51
CA ILE A 184 -4.14 5.11 -25.41
C ILE A 184 -5.20 6.18 -25.60
N LYS A 185 -6.05 5.99 -26.61
CA LYS A 185 -7.13 6.90 -26.98
C LYS A 185 -8.48 6.20 -26.82
N GLU A 186 -9.27 6.69 -25.86
CA GLU A 186 -10.66 6.25 -25.66
C GLU A 186 -11.60 6.88 -26.69
N ALA A 187 -12.76 6.25 -26.89
CA ALA A 187 -13.79 6.73 -27.80
C ALA A 187 -14.31 8.13 -27.39
N GLY A 188 -14.45 9.04 -28.35
CA GLY A 188 -15.00 10.39 -28.12
C GLY A 188 -13.96 11.46 -27.77
N VAL A 189 -12.69 11.09 -27.57
CA VAL A 189 -11.59 12.06 -27.52
C VAL A 189 -11.31 12.57 -28.94
N ILE A 190 -11.37 13.88 -29.13
CA ILE A 190 -11.04 14.53 -30.40
C ILE A 190 -9.52 14.77 -30.40
N GLY A 191 -8.82 14.08 -31.30
CA GLY A 191 -7.38 14.27 -31.51
C GLY A 191 -6.77 13.27 -32.50
N ASP A 192 -5.92 13.74 -33.42
CA ASP A 192 -5.00 12.94 -34.24
C ASP A 192 -3.72 12.59 -33.47
N VAL A 193 -3.22 11.37 -33.62
CA VAL A 193 -1.99 10.89 -32.98
C VAL A 193 -1.00 10.49 -34.07
N MET A 194 0.10 11.21 -34.16
CA MET A 194 1.11 11.00 -35.19
C MET A 194 2.46 10.59 -34.59
N ALA A 195 3.13 9.63 -35.22
CA ALA A 195 4.53 9.34 -34.91
C ALA A 195 5.42 10.45 -35.52
N ARG A 196 6.32 11.04 -34.72
CA ARG A 196 7.17 12.16 -35.15
C ARG A 196 8.09 11.79 -36.30
N PHE A 197 8.69 10.59 -36.22
CA PHE A 197 9.62 10.06 -37.21
C PHE A 197 9.39 8.55 -37.34
N PRO A 198 8.72 8.07 -38.40
CA PRO A 198 8.63 6.65 -38.67
C PRO A 198 10.02 6.13 -39.06
N SER A 199 10.75 5.56 -38.10
CA SER A 199 12.00 4.83 -38.34
C SER A 199 11.90 3.43 -37.77
N ASP A 200 12.58 2.47 -38.42
CA ASP A 200 12.56 1.05 -38.06
C ASP A 200 13.09 0.74 -36.64
N THR A 201 13.64 1.75 -35.95
CA THR A 201 14.29 1.63 -34.64
C THR A 201 13.49 2.23 -33.48
N ARG A 202 12.43 2.99 -33.73
CA ARG A 202 11.62 3.60 -32.65
C ARG A 202 10.41 2.73 -32.33
N THR A 203 10.23 2.39 -31.06
CA THR A 203 9.12 1.58 -30.57
C THR A 203 7.97 2.47 -30.09
N PHE A 204 7.04 2.76 -31.00
CA PHE A 204 5.78 3.45 -30.70
C PHE A 204 4.58 2.58 -31.09
N ALA A 205 3.56 2.58 -30.24
CA ALA A 205 2.25 2.03 -30.57
C ALA A 205 1.10 2.95 -30.10
N LEU A 206 -0.03 2.81 -30.79
CA LEU A 206 -1.30 3.45 -30.46
C LEU A 206 -2.32 2.37 -30.10
N ILE A 207 -3.02 2.55 -28.99
CA ILE A 207 -4.26 1.82 -28.71
C ILE A 207 -5.42 2.77 -28.97
N GLU A 208 -6.25 2.43 -29.94
CA GLU A 208 -7.50 3.13 -30.21
C GLU A 208 -8.66 2.13 -30.14
N ASN A 209 -9.66 2.42 -29.31
CA ASN A 209 -10.81 1.53 -29.09
C ASN A 209 -10.41 0.09 -28.71
N GLY A 210 -9.34 -0.05 -27.91
CA GLY A 210 -8.82 -1.35 -27.48
C GLY A 210 -8.04 -2.12 -28.56
N ILE A 211 -7.78 -1.53 -29.73
CA ILE A 211 -6.96 -2.15 -30.78
C ILE A 211 -5.58 -1.48 -30.77
N LEU A 212 -4.55 -2.28 -30.56
CA LEU A 212 -3.17 -1.85 -30.64
C LEU A 212 -2.65 -1.98 -32.07
N THR A 213 -2.11 -0.87 -32.59
CA THR A 213 -1.36 -0.79 -33.85
C THR A 213 0.03 -0.21 -33.60
N GLY A 214 1.05 -0.80 -34.24
CA GLY A 214 2.45 -0.39 -34.06
C GLY A 214 3.22 -1.36 -33.16
N ASN A 215 4.43 -0.98 -32.77
CA ASN A 215 5.34 -1.86 -32.04
C ASN A 215 5.82 -1.15 -30.77
N VAL A 216 5.59 -1.74 -29.60
CA VAL A 216 6.01 -1.15 -28.33
C VAL A 216 6.72 -2.16 -27.45
N GLU A 217 7.78 -1.68 -26.81
CA GLU A 217 8.43 -2.31 -25.66
C GLU A 217 8.08 -1.44 -24.46
N LEU A 218 7.23 -1.96 -23.58
CA LEU A 218 6.81 -1.23 -22.39
C LEU A 218 7.83 -1.49 -21.28
N GLU A 219 8.26 -0.41 -20.62
CA GLU A 219 9.27 -0.39 -19.56
C GLU A 219 8.79 0.51 -18.42
N ASP A 220 9.09 0.12 -17.17
CA ASP A 220 8.87 0.86 -15.92
C ASP A 220 7.43 1.40 -15.70
N SER A 221 6.47 0.88 -16.45
CA SER A 221 5.07 1.33 -16.51
C SER A 221 4.10 0.16 -16.51
N VAL A 222 2.93 0.37 -15.91
CA VAL A 222 1.85 -0.64 -15.86
C VAL A 222 0.63 -0.17 -16.64
N LEU A 223 0.37 -0.81 -17.78
CA LEU A 223 -0.85 -0.59 -18.55
C LEU A 223 -2.02 -1.34 -17.91
N VAL A 224 -3.09 -0.62 -17.60
CA VAL A 224 -4.36 -1.20 -17.13
C VAL A 224 -5.46 -0.83 -18.12
N ILE A 225 -6.06 -1.82 -18.78
CA ILE A 225 -7.05 -1.61 -19.85
C ILE A 225 -8.17 -2.66 -19.78
N ASP A 226 -9.38 -2.29 -20.24
CA ASP A 226 -10.52 -3.19 -20.20
C ASP A 226 -10.42 -4.29 -21.27
N ASN A 227 -10.09 -3.93 -22.51
CA ASN A 227 -9.94 -4.86 -23.62
C ASN A 227 -8.71 -4.49 -24.45
N LEU A 228 -8.00 -5.50 -24.93
CA LEU A 228 -6.83 -5.31 -25.79
C LEU A 228 -6.82 -6.33 -26.94
N THR A 229 -6.73 -5.83 -28.16
CA THR A 229 -6.49 -6.60 -29.38
C THR A 229 -5.19 -6.13 -30.01
N ILE A 230 -4.16 -6.99 -30.07
CA ILE A 230 -2.93 -6.69 -30.82
C ILE A 230 -3.21 -6.99 -32.28
N ALA A 231 -3.12 -5.98 -33.15
CA ALA A 231 -3.38 -6.13 -34.59
C ALA A 231 -2.30 -6.95 -35.29
N GLU A 232 -2.63 -7.48 -36.47
CA GLU A 232 -1.65 -8.11 -37.35
C GLU A 232 -0.52 -7.12 -37.71
N GLY A 233 0.71 -7.60 -37.77
CA GLY A 233 1.90 -6.75 -38.02
C GLY A 233 2.32 -5.85 -36.86
N SER A 234 1.64 -5.93 -35.72
CA SER A 234 1.94 -5.15 -34.51
C SER A 234 2.58 -6.01 -33.41
N SER A 235 3.30 -5.39 -32.49
CA SER A 235 3.92 -6.10 -31.36
C SER A 235 3.83 -5.36 -30.03
N PHE A 236 3.68 -6.13 -28.95
CA PHE A 236 3.72 -5.64 -27.59
C PHE A 236 4.64 -6.53 -26.74
N THR A 237 5.71 -5.92 -26.20
CA THR A 237 6.67 -6.60 -25.32
C THR A 237 6.60 -5.97 -23.93
N LEU A 238 6.56 -6.80 -22.90
CA LEU A 238 6.79 -6.40 -21.51
C LEU A 238 8.23 -6.68 -21.11
N GLU A 239 8.95 -5.67 -20.65
CA GLU A 239 10.34 -5.74 -20.19
C GLU A 239 10.60 -4.71 -19.09
N HIS A 240 11.74 -4.76 -18.40
CA HIS A 240 12.18 -3.72 -17.46
C HIS A 240 11.07 -3.26 -16.52
N GLN A 241 10.64 -4.12 -15.61
CA GLN A 241 9.62 -3.82 -14.60
C GLN A 241 8.21 -3.48 -15.06
N ALA A 242 7.92 -3.55 -16.37
CA ALA A 242 6.62 -3.23 -16.89
C ALA A 242 5.50 -4.18 -16.41
N GLY A 243 4.26 -3.74 -16.59
CA GLY A 243 3.10 -4.59 -16.39
C GLY A 243 1.99 -4.38 -17.41
N LEU A 244 1.22 -5.44 -17.66
CA LEU A 244 0.00 -5.42 -18.44
C LEU A 244 -1.14 -6.03 -17.63
N VAL A 245 -2.23 -5.30 -17.48
CA VAL A 245 -3.48 -5.76 -16.87
C VAL A 245 -4.63 -5.55 -17.86
N VAL A 246 -5.07 -6.63 -18.49
CA VAL A 246 -6.26 -6.65 -19.36
C VAL A 246 -7.42 -7.24 -18.58
N LYS A 247 -8.41 -6.40 -18.23
CA LYS A 247 -9.48 -6.80 -17.31
C LYS A 247 -10.44 -7.83 -17.91
N ASN A 248 -10.80 -7.66 -19.19
CA ASN A 248 -11.84 -8.46 -19.84
C ASN A 248 -11.26 -9.32 -20.97
N LYS A 249 -11.15 -8.77 -22.20
CA LYS A 249 -10.81 -9.55 -23.40
C LYS A 249 -9.42 -9.21 -23.91
N PHE A 250 -8.60 -10.24 -24.09
CA PHE A 250 -7.31 -10.17 -24.77
C PHE A 250 -7.35 -10.98 -26.08
N VAL A 251 -6.95 -10.35 -27.18
CA VAL A 251 -6.81 -11.00 -28.50
C VAL A 251 -5.44 -10.66 -29.05
N ASN A 252 -4.66 -11.64 -29.48
CA ASN A 252 -3.37 -11.42 -30.09
C ASN A 252 -3.37 -11.93 -31.54
N ASN A 253 -3.51 -11.01 -32.51
CA ASN A 253 -3.34 -11.29 -33.94
C ASN A 253 -1.93 -10.91 -34.44
N GLY A 254 -1.10 -10.31 -33.60
CA GLY A 254 0.28 -9.95 -33.90
C GLY A 254 1.26 -10.71 -33.01
N LYS A 255 2.21 -9.99 -32.42
CA LYS A 255 3.22 -10.56 -31.52
C LYS A 255 3.08 -10.00 -30.11
N TYR A 256 2.88 -10.87 -29.13
CA TYR A 256 2.94 -10.53 -27.72
C TYR A 256 4.11 -11.25 -27.07
N THR A 257 4.86 -10.57 -26.19
CA THR A 257 6.02 -11.16 -25.50
C THR A 257 6.08 -10.69 -24.04
N PHE A 258 5.90 -11.63 -23.11
CA PHE A 258 6.02 -11.39 -21.67
C PHE A 258 7.43 -11.78 -21.19
N LYS A 259 8.40 -10.86 -21.26
CA LYS A 259 9.79 -11.14 -20.83
C LYS A 259 9.95 -11.04 -19.33
N GLU A 260 9.40 -9.98 -18.71
CA GLU A 260 9.57 -9.64 -17.29
C GLU A 260 8.31 -8.94 -16.73
N GLY A 261 8.21 -8.85 -15.41
CA GLY A 261 7.24 -8.00 -14.70
C GLY A 261 5.89 -8.67 -14.43
N LEU A 262 4.81 -7.87 -14.48
CA LEU A 262 3.44 -8.31 -14.18
C LEU A 262 2.60 -8.52 -15.44
N GLU A 263 2.07 -9.71 -15.63
CA GLU A 263 0.98 -9.96 -16.59
C GLU A 263 -0.30 -10.28 -15.83
N SER A 264 -1.42 -9.70 -16.24
CA SER A 264 -2.75 -10.11 -15.82
C SER A 264 -3.73 -10.08 -16.99
N ILE A 265 -4.29 -11.24 -17.34
CA ILE A 265 -5.26 -11.38 -18.43
C ILE A 265 -6.54 -12.01 -17.87
N GLY A 266 -7.66 -11.28 -17.98
CA GLY A 266 -8.97 -11.76 -17.50
C GLY A 266 -8.98 -12.08 -16.00
N GLY A 267 -8.22 -11.31 -15.22
CA GLY A 267 -8.10 -11.47 -13.77
C GLY A 267 -7.08 -12.53 -13.31
N LYS A 268 -6.48 -13.31 -14.21
CA LYS A 268 -5.38 -14.23 -13.84
C LYS A 268 -4.05 -13.50 -13.97
N ALA A 269 -3.37 -13.28 -12.86
CA ALA A 269 -2.11 -12.55 -12.83
C ALA A 269 -0.90 -13.43 -12.49
N THR A 270 0.25 -13.09 -13.08
CA THR A 270 1.56 -13.68 -12.81
C THR A 270 2.60 -12.57 -12.73
N MET A 271 3.33 -12.52 -11.62
CA MET A 271 4.57 -11.77 -11.45
C MET A 271 5.73 -12.72 -11.75
N LYS A 272 6.53 -12.38 -12.76
CA LYS A 272 7.57 -13.27 -13.28
C LYS A 272 8.79 -13.36 -12.34
N ALA A 273 9.45 -14.51 -12.36
CA ALA A 273 10.64 -14.77 -11.54
C ALA A 273 11.74 -13.75 -11.80
N ASP A 274 12.52 -13.43 -10.76
CA ASP A 274 13.67 -12.52 -10.80
C ASP A 274 13.36 -11.12 -11.42
N SER A 275 12.09 -10.71 -11.38
CA SER A 275 11.62 -9.42 -11.90
C SER A 275 10.92 -8.59 -10.84
N GLN A 276 10.79 -7.29 -11.05
CA GLN A 276 10.11 -6.39 -10.13
C GLN A 276 9.08 -5.57 -10.89
N THR A 277 7.89 -5.34 -10.37
CA THR A 277 6.96 -4.33 -10.92
C THR A 277 6.39 -3.49 -9.78
N VAL A 278 6.20 -2.21 -10.06
CA VAL A 278 5.59 -1.28 -9.12
C VAL A 278 4.18 -0.90 -9.60
N LEU A 279 3.17 -1.26 -8.82
CA LEU A 279 1.80 -0.82 -8.99
C LEU A 279 1.60 0.56 -8.37
N ARG A 280 1.32 1.54 -9.23
CA ARG A 280 0.94 2.91 -8.84
C ARG A 280 -0.52 3.21 -9.15
N LYS A 281 -1.26 2.20 -9.61
CA LYS A 281 -2.68 2.23 -9.92
C LYS A 281 -3.38 1.09 -9.22
N SER A 282 -4.59 1.36 -8.75
CA SER A 282 -5.45 0.33 -8.19
C SER A 282 -5.85 -0.69 -9.25
N ILE A 283 -5.68 -1.96 -8.94
CA ILE A 283 -6.13 -3.07 -9.78
C ILE A 283 -6.88 -4.10 -8.93
N THR A 284 -7.83 -4.77 -9.56
CA THR A 284 -8.52 -5.93 -9.00
C THR A 284 -8.28 -7.11 -9.93
N ILE A 285 -7.82 -8.22 -9.35
CA ILE A 285 -7.51 -9.46 -10.04
C ILE A 285 -8.14 -10.63 -9.27
N ASP A 286 -8.32 -11.74 -9.96
CA ASP A 286 -8.87 -12.95 -9.36
C ASP A 286 -7.78 -13.76 -8.67
N THR A 287 -6.70 -14.05 -9.40
CA THR A 287 -5.58 -14.83 -8.88
C THR A 287 -4.27 -14.10 -9.12
N LEU A 288 -3.32 -14.24 -8.20
CA LEU A 288 -1.96 -13.75 -8.37
C LEU A 288 -0.96 -14.86 -8.03
N LYS A 289 -0.11 -15.21 -8.98
CA LYS A 289 1.09 -16.01 -8.73
C LYS A 289 2.31 -15.10 -8.73
N ILE A 290 3.07 -15.10 -7.66
CA ILE A 290 4.40 -14.47 -7.60
C ILE A 290 5.44 -15.59 -7.66
N GLU A 291 6.16 -15.65 -8.77
CA GLU A 291 7.23 -16.64 -8.96
C GLU A 291 8.47 -16.31 -8.10
N ASN A 292 9.42 -17.24 -8.03
CA ASN A 292 10.61 -17.12 -7.19
C ASN A 292 11.35 -15.79 -7.42
N HIS A 293 11.64 -15.07 -6.34
CA HIS A 293 12.28 -13.75 -6.35
C HIS A 293 11.57 -12.64 -7.15
N GLY A 294 10.37 -12.90 -7.67
CA GLY A 294 9.53 -11.85 -8.27
C GLY A 294 9.06 -10.88 -7.18
N ILE A 295 9.08 -9.58 -7.43
CA ILE A 295 8.67 -8.56 -6.46
C ILE A 295 7.55 -7.71 -7.05
N LEU A 296 6.37 -7.76 -6.43
CA LEU A 296 5.28 -6.83 -6.73
C LEU A 296 5.21 -5.78 -5.62
N ALA A 297 5.58 -4.54 -5.93
CA ALA A 297 5.45 -3.42 -5.01
C ALA A 297 4.14 -2.66 -5.25
N ILE A 298 3.47 -2.22 -4.20
CA ILE A 298 2.28 -1.39 -4.28
C ILE A 298 2.61 -0.04 -3.63
N GLU A 299 2.58 1.03 -4.42
CA GLU A 299 3.00 2.37 -4.02
C GLU A 299 1.87 3.40 -4.17
N ASN A 300 2.08 4.57 -3.56
CA ASN A 300 1.27 5.78 -3.80
C ASN A 300 -0.23 5.65 -3.55
N GLY A 301 -0.64 4.87 -2.54
CA GLY A 301 -2.04 4.65 -2.20
C GLY A 301 -2.81 3.80 -3.22
N ALA A 302 -2.12 3.21 -4.20
CA ALA A 302 -2.72 2.21 -5.09
C ALA A 302 -3.22 1.01 -4.28
N SER A 303 -4.30 0.39 -4.75
CA SER A 303 -4.86 -0.80 -4.11
C SER A 303 -4.77 -2.04 -5.01
N LEU A 304 -4.19 -3.12 -4.51
CA LEU A 304 -4.25 -4.43 -5.13
C LEU A 304 -5.32 -5.27 -4.43
N THR A 305 -6.39 -5.63 -5.13
CA THR A 305 -7.41 -6.57 -4.62
C THR A 305 -7.29 -7.91 -5.34
N ILE A 306 -7.15 -8.99 -4.57
CA ILE A 306 -7.05 -10.37 -5.06
C ILE A 306 -8.29 -11.11 -4.59
N ASN A 307 -9.19 -11.47 -5.52
CA ASN A 307 -10.50 -12.01 -5.16
C ASN A 307 -10.48 -13.48 -4.72
N LYS A 308 -9.53 -14.29 -5.21
CA LYS A 308 -9.58 -15.76 -5.06
C LYS A 308 -8.32 -16.38 -4.48
N GLU A 309 -7.16 -16.14 -5.08
CA GLU A 309 -5.95 -16.87 -4.66
C GLU A 309 -4.68 -16.03 -4.85
N LEU A 310 -3.84 -16.03 -3.83
CA LEU A 310 -2.46 -15.55 -3.88
C LEU A 310 -1.51 -16.73 -3.63
N GLU A 311 -0.72 -17.09 -4.64
CA GLU A 311 0.39 -18.06 -4.55
C GLU A 311 1.71 -17.27 -4.60
N ASN A 312 2.40 -17.14 -3.47
CA ASN A 312 3.57 -16.27 -3.34
C ASN A 312 4.87 -17.05 -3.05
N TYR A 313 5.83 -17.00 -3.97
CA TYR A 313 7.21 -17.51 -3.78
C TYR A 313 8.28 -16.43 -3.90
N GLY A 314 7.89 -15.16 -4.03
CA GLY A 314 8.77 -14.02 -4.14
C GLY A 314 8.51 -13.02 -3.02
N GLY A 315 8.20 -11.78 -3.41
CA GLY A 315 7.90 -10.67 -2.51
C GLY A 315 6.65 -9.89 -2.93
N LEU A 316 5.81 -9.56 -1.94
CA LEU A 316 4.74 -8.59 -2.09
C LEU A 316 5.01 -7.42 -1.15
N ASP A 317 5.36 -6.27 -1.71
CA ASP A 317 5.92 -5.12 -0.99
C ASP A 317 4.93 -3.96 -0.94
N ASN A 318 4.19 -3.84 0.17
CA ASN A 318 3.23 -2.76 0.35
C ASN A 318 3.91 -1.48 0.84
N ARG A 319 4.44 -0.70 -0.10
CA ARG A 319 5.07 0.60 0.12
C ARG A 319 4.03 1.73 0.18
N LYS A 320 3.16 1.68 1.20
CA LYS A 320 2.05 2.65 1.42
C LYS A 320 0.96 2.59 0.35
N GLY A 321 0.74 1.42 -0.21
CA GLY A 321 -0.48 1.08 -0.92
C GLY A 321 -1.49 0.39 0.01
N LYS A 322 -2.45 -0.29 -0.62
CA LYS A 322 -3.39 -1.19 0.03
C LYS A 322 -3.34 -2.53 -0.67
N VAL A 323 -3.24 -3.62 0.08
CA VAL A 323 -3.42 -4.96 -0.48
C VAL A 323 -4.63 -5.57 0.20
N VAL A 324 -5.55 -6.14 -0.58
CA VAL A 324 -6.75 -6.83 -0.09
C VAL A 324 -6.75 -8.23 -0.67
N LEU A 325 -6.81 -9.25 0.18
CA LEU A 325 -6.96 -10.64 -0.25
C LEU A 325 -8.31 -11.17 0.23
N LYS A 326 -9.22 -11.49 -0.67
CA LYS A 326 -10.55 -12.04 -0.32
C LYS A 326 -10.60 -13.56 -0.27
N GLY A 327 -9.50 -14.21 -0.64
CA GLY A 327 -9.45 -15.66 -0.82
C GLY A 327 -8.22 -16.28 -0.16
N THR A 328 -7.68 -17.35 -0.74
CA THR A 328 -6.64 -18.16 -0.10
C THR A 328 -5.24 -17.60 -0.35
N TYR A 329 -4.37 -17.79 0.64
CA TYR A 329 -2.93 -17.53 0.55
C TYR A 329 -2.14 -18.83 0.61
N SER A 330 -1.15 -18.99 -0.26
CA SER A 330 -0.20 -20.12 -0.24
C SER A 330 1.20 -19.67 -0.67
N GLY A 331 2.22 -20.48 -0.33
CA GLY A 331 3.62 -20.25 -0.72
C GLY A 331 4.52 -19.80 0.43
N ALA A 332 5.81 -19.58 0.11
CA ALA A 332 6.89 -19.28 1.07
C ALA A 332 7.52 -17.90 0.86
N GLY A 333 6.94 -17.07 -0.01
CA GLY A 333 7.35 -15.71 -0.27
C GLY A 333 7.04 -14.77 0.90
N TRP A 334 7.74 -13.64 0.95
CA TRP A 334 7.54 -12.63 1.98
C TRP A 334 6.47 -11.62 1.56
N VAL A 335 5.84 -10.99 2.56
CA VAL A 335 4.87 -9.90 2.38
C VAL A 335 5.20 -8.79 3.37
N GLU A 336 5.47 -7.59 2.89
CA GLU A 336 5.66 -6.40 3.72
C GLU A 336 4.39 -5.55 3.66
N GLY A 337 3.80 -5.23 4.82
CA GLY A 337 2.46 -4.67 4.96
C GLY A 337 1.36 -5.70 4.70
N VAL A 338 0.73 -6.18 5.78
CA VAL A 338 -0.23 -7.29 5.76
C VAL A 338 -1.40 -6.96 4.83
N PRO A 339 -1.74 -7.81 3.84
CA PRO A 339 -2.96 -7.68 3.06
C PRO A 339 -4.17 -7.72 4.00
N GLU A 340 -5.05 -6.74 3.91
CA GLU A 340 -6.36 -6.82 4.55
C GLU A 340 -7.09 -8.06 3.99
N ILE A 341 -7.28 -9.08 4.82
CA ILE A 341 -8.04 -10.25 4.41
C ILE A 341 -9.52 -9.89 4.56
N GLU A 342 -10.24 -9.83 3.45
CA GLU A 342 -11.68 -9.56 3.47
C GLU A 342 -12.38 -10.89 3.81
N GLU A 343 -12.73 -11.08 5.08
CA GLU A 343 -13.63 -12.17 5.47
C GLU A 343 -14.95 -12.03 4.67
N GLN A 344 -15.41 -13.13 4.08
CA GLN A 344 -16.64 -13.16 3.28
C GLN A 344 -17.82 -12.58 4.07
N ILE A 345 -18.31 -11.43 3.63
CA ILE A 345 -19.37 -10.63 4.25
C ILE A 345 -20.69 -11.43 4.26
N ARG A 346 -21.19 -11.77 5.47
CA ARG A 346 -22.63 -12.02 5.71
C ARG A 346 -23.42 -10.74 5.38
N PRO A 347 -24.67 -10.82 4.89
CA PRO A 347 -25.40 -9.66 4.36
C PRO A 347 -25.41 -8.47 5.34
N SER A 348 -25.14 -7.27 4.80
CA SER A 348 -24.90 -6.03 5.55
C SER A 348 -26.13 -5.51 6.33
N GLU A 349 -25.96 -5.34 7.64
CA GLU A 349 -26.75 -4.41 8.47
C GLU A 349 -26.36 -2.94 8.14
N PRO A 350 -27.22 -1.95 8.43
CA PRO A 350 -26.99 -0.54 8.08
C PRO A 350 -25.76 0.05 8.77
N ALA A 351 -25.07 0.98 8.11
CA ALA A 351 -23.82 1.59 8.58
C ALA A 351 -23.95 2.23 9.98
N GLU A 352 -23.16 1.74 10.92
CA GLU A 352 -22.91 2.33 12.24
C GLU A 352 -21.73 3.33 12.20
N PRO A 353 -21.71 4.35 13.09
CA PRO A 353 -20.79 5.49 13.03
C PRO A 353 -19.33 5.11 13.29
N GLU A 354 -18.40 5.90 12.73
CA GLU A 354 -16.94 5.76 12.96
C GLU A 354 -16.61 5.74 14.46
N ILE A 355 -16.02 4.64 14.94
CA ILE A 355 -15.59 4.47 16.33
C ILE A 355 -14.20 5.10 16.49
N ASP A 356 -14.12 6.15 17.30
CA ASP A 356 -12.84 6.74 17.73
C ASP A 356 -12.07 5.71 18.56
N THR A 357 -11.00 5.14 17.98
CA THR A 357 -10.20 4.10 18.65
C THR A 357 -9.22 4.63 19.70
N SER A 358 -9.14 5.96 19.85
CA SER A 358 -8.34 6.60 20.89
C SER A 358 -9.02 6.58 22.26
N VAL A 359 -10.31 6.24 22.32
CA VAL A 359 -11.08 6.10 23.56
C VAL A 359 -11.57 4.66 23.74
N PRO A 360 -11.62 4.13 24.98
CA PRO A 360 -12.24 2.85 25.24
C PRO A 360 -13.73 2.89 24.88
N ALA A 361 -14.29 1.75 24.49
CA ALA A 361 -15.73 1.61 24.39
C ALA A 361 -16.37 1.88 25.75
N LYS A 362 -17.61 2.39 25.76
CA LYS A 362 -18.31 2.80 27.01
C LYS A 362 -18.28 1.73 28.11
N TRP A 363 -18.37 0.45 27.74
CA TRP A 363 -18.34 -0.68 28.67
C TRP A 363 -16.94 -0.96 29.26
N ALA A 364 -15.88 -0.47 28.64
CA ALA A 364 -14.49 -0.68 29.03
C ALA A 364 -13.87 0.51 29.78
N ILE A 365 -14.48 1.70 29.73
CA ILE A 365 -13.92 2.95 30.30
C ILE A 365 -13.50 2.76 31.76
N GLU A 366 -14.42 2.31 32.63
CA GLU A 366 -14.14 2.19 34.07
C GLU A 366 -12.97 1.24 34.36
N ALA A 367 -12.92 0.09 33.69
CA ALA A 367 -11.87 -0.89 33.89
C ALA A 367 -10.52 -0.42 33.31
N VAL A 368 -10.53 0.29 32.19
CA VAL A 368 -9.31 0.87 31.59
C VAL A 368 -8.76 2.00 32.44
N GLU A 369 -9.61 2.86 33.00
CA GLU A 369 -9.20 3.92 33.92
C GLU A 369 -8.66 3.32 35.23
N SER A 370 -9.33 2.33 35.80
CA SER A 370 -8.85 1.59 36.98
C SER A 370 -7.47 0.97 36.73
N ALA A 371 -7.31 0.24 35.62
CA ALA A 371 -6.03 -0.38 35.27
C ALA A 371 -4.92 0.67 35.08
N ARG A 372 -5.22 1.78 34.40
CA ARG A 372 -4.30 2.90 34.19
C ARG A 372 -3.79 3.49 35.50
N ASP A 373 -4.65 3.62 36.49
CA ASP A 373 -4.33 4.29 37.76
C ASP A 373 -3.69 3.35 38.79
N THR A 374 -3.78 2.04 38.58
CA THR A 374 -3.31 1.01 39.52
C THR A 374 -2.09 0.25 39.00
N TRP A 375 -2.28 -0.76 38.14
CA TRP A 375 -1.28 -1.78 37.79
C TRP A 375 -0.72 -1.65 36.37
N PHE A 376 -1.35 -0.86 35.50
CA PHE A 376 -1.05 -0.79 34.07
C PHE A 376 -0.64 0.61 33.59
N LYS A 377 0.13 1.30 34.43
CA LYS A 377 0.61 2.68 34.18
C LYS A 377 1.54 2.76 32.98
N ASP A 378 1.43 3.85 32.23
CA ASP A 378 2.34 4.24 31.15
C ASP A 378 2.57 3.16 30.07
N SER A 379 1.62 2.25 29.87
CA SER A 379 1.68 1.27 28.77
C SER A 379 1.17 1.89 27.47
N HIS A 380 1.84 1.57 26.35
CA HIS A 380 1.37 1.96 25.02
C HIS A 380 0.03 1.30 24.65
N LEU A 381 -0.37 0.26 25.37
CA LEU A 381 -1.64 -0.44 25.20
C LEU A 381 -2.84 0.37 25.71
N LEU A 382 -2.62 1.48 26.42
CA LEU A 382 -3.64 2.49 26.76
C LEU A 382 -3.99 3.39 25.56
N SER A 383 -4.01 2.82 24.36
CA SER A 383 -4.38 3.47 23.11
C SER A 383 -4.79 2.42 22.07
N ARG A 384 -5.55 2.82 21.04
CA ARG A 384 -6.05 1.92 19.98
C ARG A 384 -6.87 0.78 20.58
N PHE A 385 -7.84 1.12 21.42
CA PHE A 385 -8.53 0.21 22.33
C PHE A 385 -9.25 -0.95 21.64
N GLN A 386 -9.84 -0.69 20.47
CA GLN A 386 -10.57 -1.69 19.70
C GLN A 386 -9.67 -2.52 18.76
N ASN A 387 -8.37 -2.21 18.65
CA ASN A 387 -7.46 -3.04 17.86
C ASN A 387 -7.28 -4.41 18.51
N ASN A 388 -7.12 -5.44 17.69
CA ASN A 388 -6.69 -6.75 18.18
C ASN A 388 -5.34 -6.64 18.90
N ILE A 389 -5.23 -7.29 20.05
CA ILE A 389 -3.98 -7.38 20.79
C ILE A 389 -3.14 -8.53 20.21
N ASN A 390 -1.86 -8.25 19.98
CA ASN A 390 -0.91 -9.25 19.49
C ASN A 390 -0.27 -10.03 20.65
N ARG A 391 0.35 -11.17 20.35
CA ARG A 391 0.94 -12.07 21.37
C ARG A 391 2.01 -11.39 22.23
N GLU A 392 2.83 -10.52 21.67
CA GLU A 392 3.84 -9.78 22.44
C GLU A 392 3.23 -8.71 23.34
N GLU A 393 2.21 -8.00 22.86
CA GLU A 393 1.46 -7.00 23.64
C GLU A 393 0.75 -7.66 24.82
N TYR A 394 0.20 -8.86 24.58
CA TYR A 394 -0.40 -9.64 25.64
C TYR A 394 0.64 -10.16 26.64
N ALA A 395 1.85 -10.51 26.19
CA ALA A 395 2.95 -10.88 27.07
C ALA A 395 3.36 -9.71 27.99
N GLU A 396 3.42 -8.47 27.47
CA GLU A 396 3.61 -7.26 28.31
C GLU A 396 2.50 -7.15 29.37
N LEU A 397 1.24 -7.32 28.94
CA LEU A 397 0.08 -7.23 29.83
C LEU A 397 0.14 -8.22 30.99
N VAL A 398 0.42 -9.50 30.70
CA VAL A 398 0.49 -10.52 31.77
C VAL A 398 1.71 -10.39 32.65
N VAL A 399 2.85 -9.89 32.13
CA VAL A 399 4.03 -9.58 32.95
C VAL A 399 3.69 -8.48 33.95
N ARG A 400 3.14 -7.35 33.48
CA ARG A 400 2.77 -6.23 34.36
C ARG A 400 1.73 -6.64 35.39
N LEU A 401 0.75 -7.45 34.99
CA LEU A 401 -0.26 -7.98 35.90
C LEU A 401 0.36 -8.91 36.95
N TYR A 402 1.24 -9.83 36.53
CA TYR A 402 1.97 -10.72 37.45
C TYR A 402 2.77 -9.92 38.47
N GLU A 403 3.60 -8.97 38.02
CA GLU A 403 4.46 -8.18 38.90
C GLU A 403 3.65 -7.33 39.87
N SER A 404 2.51 -6.81 39.41
CA SER A 404 1.60 -6.02 40.25
C SER A 404 0.88 -6.85 41.32
N ILE A 405 0.52 -8.09 41.02
CA ILE A 405 -0.11 -8.99 42.00
C ILE A 405 0.93 -9.62 42.94
N LYS A 406 2.08 -10.02 42.40
CA LYS A 406 3.13 -10.70 43.16
C LYS A 406 3.93 -9.75 44.04
N GLY A 407 4.04 -8.48 43.64
CA GLY A 407 4.90 -7.48 44.28
C GLY A 407 6.38 -7.66 43.97
N GLU A 408 6.74 -8.48 42.98
CA GLU A 408 8.12 -8.81 42.60
C GLU A 408 8.30 -8.73 41.09
N HIS A 409 9.46 -8.20 40.66
CA HIS A 409 9.82 -8.15 39.24
C HIS A 409 10.34 -9.49 38.73
N ILE A 410 10.00 -9.83 37.49
CA ILE A 410 10.50 -11.02 36.83
C ILE A 410 11.94 -10.75 36.33
N PRO A 411 12.95 -11.53 36.72
CA PRO A 411 14.29 -11.36 36.19
C PRO A 411 14.36 -11.74 34.70
N LEU A 412 15.20 -11.03 33.94
CA LEU A 412 15.49 -11.41 32.56
C LEU A 412 16.32 -12.70 32.54
N PRO A 413 15.96 -13.72 31.74
CA PRO A 413 16.76 -14.95 31.63
C PRO A 413 18.10 -14.69 30.94
N GLU A 414 19.11 -15.54 31.22
CA GLU A 414 20.45 -15.43 30.61
C GLU A 414 20.47 -15.78 29.12
N VAL A 415 19.51 -16.60 28.65
CA VAL A 415 19.43 -17.08 27.27
C VAL A 415 18.04 -16.79 26.73
N ASN A 416 17.99 -16.13 25.55
CA ASN A 416 16.73 -15.90 24.85
C ASN A 416 16.18 -17.26 24.34
N PRO A 417 14.96 -17.66 24.74
CA PRO A 417 14.35 -18.93 24.32
C PRO A 417 13.79 -18.91 22.89
N PHE A 418 13.71 -17.73 22.24
CA PHE A 418 13.07 -17.55 20.95
C PHE A 418 14.04 -17.00 19.89
N ASN A 419 13.87 -17.48 18.66
CA ASN A 419 14.69 -17.12 17.51
C ASN A 419 14.07 -15.97 16.69
N ASP A 420 12.77 -15.70 16.89
CA ASP A 420 11.97 -14.73 16.15
C ASP A 420 11.54 -13.50 16.98
N CYS A 421 11.95 -13.43 18.26
CA CYS A 421 11.58 -12.35 19.16
C CYS A 421 12.69 -12.06 20.19
N ASP A 422 13.16 -10.82 20.25
CA ASP A 422 14.21 -10.36 21.19
C ASP A 422 13.71 -9.30 22.20
N LEU A 423 12.40 -9.29 22.46
CA LEU A 423 11.77 -8.37 23.40
C LEU A 423 11.93 -8.88 24.85
N TRP A 424 12.46 -8.03 25.72
CA TRP A 424 12.77 -8.39 27.12
C TRP A 424 11.55 -8.86 27.91
N HIS A 425 10.38 -8.25 27.71
CA HIS A 425 9.13 -8.64 28.38
C HIS A 425 8.62 -10.01 27.91
N VAL A 426 8.84 -10.38 26.65
CA VAL A 426 8.53 -11.72 26.14
C VAL A 426 9.45 -12.76 26.78
N GLN A 427 10.74 -12.46 26.91
CA GLN A 427 11.70 -13.36 27.55
C GLN A 427 11.37 -13.57 29.04
N GLN A 428 11.04 -12.49 29.76
CA GLN A 428 10.55 -12.55 31.14
C GLN A 428 9.27 -13.39 31.26
N ALA A 429 8.28 -13.11 30.41
CA ALA A 429 7.02 -13.83 30.42
C ALA A 429 7.21 -15.34 30.24
N TYR A 430 8.13 -15.74 29.35
CA TYR A 430 8.46 -17.15 29.15
C TYR A 430 9.19 -17.74 30.36
N HIS A 431 10.16 -17.01 30.92
CA HIS A 431 10.91 -17.44 32.10
C HIS A 431 10.02 -17.66 33.33
N ALA A 432 9.02 -16.81 33.53
CA ALA A 432 8.01 -16.94 34.58
C ALA A 432 6.89 -17.96 34.26
N GLY A 433 6.93 -18.61 33.10
CA GLY A 433 5.93 -19.60 32.68
C GLY A 433 4.57 -19.00 32.30
N LEU A 434 4.48 -17.69 32.10
CA LEU A 434 3.25 -16.98 31.74
C LEU A 434 2.84 -17.27 30.29
N ILE A 435 3.82 -17.55 29.43
CA ILE A 435 3.63 -17.79 27.99
C ILE A 435 4.38 -19.02 27.50
N SER A 436 4.00 -19.50 26.31
CA SER A 436 4.72 -20.53 25.58
C SER A 436 4.90 -20.15 24.12
N GLY A 437 5.96 -20.67 23.50
CA GLY A 437 6.15 -20.62 22.05
C GLY A 437 5.19 -21.53 21.28
N ARG A 438 5.22 -21.43 19.96
CA ARG A 438 4.49 -22.32 19.03
C ARG A 438 5.26 -23.61 18.69
N GLY A 439 6.50 -23.74 19.15
CA GLY A 439 7.42 -24.83 18.81
C GLY A 439 8.69 -24.29 18.16
N ASP A 440 9.75 -25.11 18.09
CA ASP A 440 10.99 -24.83 17.36
C ASP A 440 11.67 -23.47 17.66
N GLY A 441 11.48 -22.96 18.88
CA GLY A 441 12.01 -21.64 19.28
C GLY A 441 11.26 -20.46 18.66
N VAL A 442 10.03 -20.63 18.19
CA VAL A 442 9.19 -19.57 17.60
C VAL A 442 8.15 -19.08 18.61
N PHE A 443 8.09 -17.77 18.85
CA PHE A 443 7.06 -17.13 19.68
C PHE A 443 5.87 -16.60 18.89
N ASP A 444 6.11 -16.11 17.66
CA ASP A 444 5.14 -15.45 16.78
C ASP A 444 4.56 -14.16 17.41
N PRO A 445 5.39 -13.11 17.63
CA PRO A 445 5.04 -11.96 18.46
C PRO A 445 3.90 -11.09 17.91
N PHE A 446 3.79 -10.98 16.58
CA PHE A 446 2.87 -10.05 15.92
C PHE A 446 1.53 -10.67 15.54
N SER A 447 1.31 -11.95 15.82
CA SER A 447 0.02 -12.57 15.55
C SER A 447 -1.04 -12.17 16.58
N PRO A 448 -2.26 -11.81 16.15
CA PRO A 448 -3.39 -11.57 17.03
C PRO A 448 -3.74 -12.80 17.88
N ILE A 449 -3.94 -12.58 19.17
CA ILE A 449 -4.27 -13.65 20.11
C ILE A 449 -5.75 -14.05 20.01
N THR A 450 -6.02 -15.36 20.07
CA THR A 450 -7.36 -15.93 20.16
C THR A 450 -7.88 -16.00 21.60
N ARG A 451 -9.19 -16.04 21.82
CA ARG A 451 -9.79 -16.18 23.16
C ARG A 451 -9.28 -17.41 23.92
N GLN A 452 -9.07 -18.53 23.22
CA GLN A 452 -8.54 -19.73 23.85
C GLN A 452 -7.06 -19.58 24.27
N GLU A 453 -6.25 -18.84 23.51
CA GLU A 453 -4.87 -18.51 23.89
C GLU A 453 -4.85 -17.52 25.07
N THR A 454 -5.75 -16.52 25.07
CA THR A 454 -5.98 -15.61 26.21
C THR A 454 -6.30 -16.39 27.48
N ALA A 455 -7.26 -17.32 27.42
CA ALA A 455 -7.61 -18.17 28.55
C ALA A 455 -6.42 -18.99 29.03
N LYS A 456 -5.63 -19.57 28.11
CA LYS A 456 -4.45 -20.35 28.47
C LYS A 456 -3.36 -19.49 29.14
N MET A 457 -3.15 -18.26 28.69
CA MET A 457 -2.16 -17.36 29.29
C MET A 457 -2.57 -16.86 30.68
N PHE A 458 -3.87 -16.64 30.94
CA PHE A 458 -4.33 -16.34 32.30
C PHE A 458 -4.35 -17.57 33.22
N ASP A 459 -4.62 -18.76 32.70
CA ASP A 459 -4.41 -20.02 33.43
C ASP A 459 -2.94 -20.19 33.83
N ASN A 460 -2.00 -19.91 32.92
CA ASN A 460 -0.58 -19.87 33.23
C ASN A 460 -0.24 -18.80 34.30
N LEU A 461 -0.87 -17.62 34.24
CA LEU A 461 -0.71 -16.58 35.25
C LEU A 461 -1.12 -17.08 36.65
N PHE A 462 -2.28 -17.74 36.78
CA PHE A 462 -2.72 -18.30 38.06
C PHE A 462 -1.73 -19.35 38.58
N ASN A 463 -1.28 -20.25 37.70
CA ASN A 463 -0.26 -21.24 38.05
C ASN A 463 1.06 -20.57 38.52
N ALA A 464 1.52 -19.52 37.83
CA ALA A 464 2.74 -18.80 38.19
C ALA A 464 2.60 -18.01 39.50
N LEU A 465 1.41 -17.51 39.80
CA LEU A 465 1.10 -16.83 41.06
C LEU A 465 0.84 -17.80 42.22
N GLY A 466 0.62 -19.08 41.93
CA GLY A 466 0.20 -20.08 42.91
C GLY A 466 -1.25 -19.92 43.36
N ILE A 467 -2.09 -19.33 42.52
CA ILE A 467 -3.53 -19.14 42.77
C ILE A 467 -4.27 -20.37 42.24
N ASP A 468 -5.06 -21.01 43.09
CA ASP A 468 -5.97 -22.11 42.72
C ASP A 468 -7.43 -21.66 42.94
N PRO A 469 -8.09 -21.11 41.89
CA PRO A 469 -9.43 -20.56 42.04
C PRO A 469 -10.47 -21.65 42.33
N ILE A 470 -11.24 -21.49 43.41
CA ILE A 470 -12.31 -22.43 43.77
C ILE A 470 -13.52 -22.22 42.84
N VAL A 471 -13.75 -23.17 41.94
CA VAL A 471 -14.89 -23.19 41.02
C VAL A 471 -15.68 -24.50 41.13
N THR A 472 -16.91 -24.52 40.61
CA THR A 472 -17.73 -25.74 40.58
C THR A 472 -17.07 -26.83 39.74
N GLN A 473 -17.21 -28.09 40.17
CA GLN A 473 -16.63 -29.25 39.47
C GLN A 473 -17.48 -29.73 38.28
N GLU A 474 -18.70 -29.20 38.13
CA GLU A 474 -19.59 -29.51 37.00
C GLU A 474 -18.95 -29.04 35.68
N TYR A 475 -18.94 -29.91 34.68
CA TYR A 475 -18.45 -29.58 33.34
C TYR A 475 -19.55 -28.89 32.53
N ILE A 476 -19.25 -27.73 31.95
CA ILE A 476 -20.21 -26.98 31.15
C ILE A 476 -19.92 -27.25 29.68
N GLU A 477 -20.78 -27.96 28.98
CA GLU A 477 -20.58 -28.24 27.55
C GLU A 477 -20.92 -27.01 26.69
N PHE A 478 -19.93 -26.44 26.02
CA PHE A 478 -20.12 -25.32 25.10
C PHE A 478 -20.64 -25.79 23.74
N LYS A 479 -21.41 -24.95 23.05
CA LYS A 479 -21.95 -25.29 21.72
C LYS A 479 -20.84 -25.42 20.66
N ASP A 480 -19.71 -24.73 20.87
CA ASP A 480 -18.53 -24.69 20.01
C ASP A 480 -17.34 -25.43 20.66
N GLU A 481 -17.62 -26.42 21.51
CA GLU A 481 -16.65 -27.24 22.22
C GLU A 481 -15.67 -28.00 21.30
N GLU A 482 -16.11 -28.31 20.07
CA GLU A 482 -15.28 -28.94 19.03
C GLU A 482 -14.22 -27.98 18.46
N ASP A 483 -14.46 -26.67 18.50
CA ASP A 483 -13.52 -25.65 18.03
C ASP A 483 -12.47 -25.28 19.10
N ILE A 484 -12.68 -25.72 20.35
CA ILE A 484 -11.75 -25.49 21.46
C ILE A 484 -10.60 -26.49 21.36
N ALA A 485 -9.38 -25.98 21.19
CA ALA A 485 -8.19 -26.80 21.18
C ALA A 485 -8.05 -27.59 22.51
N SER A 486 -7.54 -28.81 22.42
CA SER A 486 -7.44 -29.72 23.59
C SER A 486 -6.70 -29.10 24.77
N TYR A 487 -5.65 -28.31 24.53
CA TYR A 487 -4.89 -27.61 25.57
C TYR A 487 -5.66 -26.48 26.25
N ALA A 488 -6.71 -25.96 25.60
CA ALA A 488 -7.46 -24.80 26.06
C ALA A 488 -8.80 -25.14 26.71
N LYS A 489 -9.27 -26.40 26.64
CA LYS A 489 -10.55 -26.81 27.25
C LYS A 489 -10.63 -26.48 28.75
N ALA A 490 -9.64 -26.93 29.53
CA ALA A 490 -9.59 -26.65 30.96
C ALA A 490 -9.43 -25.14 31.29
N PRO A 491 -8.50 -24.40 30.66
CA PRO A 491 -8.42 -22.94 30.81
C PRO A 491 -9.73 -22.21 30.50
N MET A 492 -10.41 -22.58 29.41
CA MET A 492 -11.67 -21.95 29.01
C MET A 492 -12.79 -22.22 30.02
N GLN A 493 -12.90 -23.46 30.53
CA GLN A 493 -13.81 -23.80 31.63
C GLN A 493 -13.53 -22.95 32.87
N LEU A 494 -12.27 -22.83 33.26
CA LEU A 494 -11.86 -22.05 34.44
C LEU A 494 -12.24 -20.58 34.28
N MET A 495 -11.86 -19.95 33.16
CA MET A 495 -12.14 -18.53 32.93
C MET A 495 -13.64 -18.22 32.82
N TYR A 496 -14.42 -19.15 32.27
CA TYR A 496 -15.88 -19.02 32.21
C TYR A 496 -16.51 -19.11 33.60
N LYS A 497 -16.13 -20.10 34.41
CA LYS A 497 -16.64 -20.27 35.79
C LYS A 497 -16.25 -19.13 36.72
N LEU A 498 -15.13 -18.48 36.46
CA LEU A 498 -14.70 -17.28 37.18
C LEU A 498 -15.38 -16.01 36.67
N GLU A 499 -16.23 -16.09 35.63
CA GLU A 499 -16.86 -14.93 35.00
C GLU A 499 -15.83 -13.93 34.41
N ILE A 500 -14.62 -14.42 34.15
CA ILE A 500 -13.52 -13.65 33.58
C ILE A 500 -13.70 -13.55 32.06
N ILE A 501 -14.03 -14.67 31.40
CA ILE A 501 -14.37 -14.76 29.98
C ILE A 501 -15.79 -15.33 29.85
N LEU A 502 -16.76 -14.52 29.42
CA LEU A 502 -18.19 -14.88 29.43
C LEU A 502 -18.72 -15.46 28.10
N GLY A 503 -17.92 -15.49 27.04
CA GLY A 503 -18.37 -15.92 25.71
C GLY A 503 -19.30 -14.90 25.02
N GLU A 504 -20.10 -15.35 24.07
CA GLU A 504 -21.03 -14.50 23.29
C GLU A 504 -22.50 -14.68 23.67
N GLY A 505 -22.77 -15.37 24.78
CA GLY A 505 -24.09 -15.82 25.17
C GLY A 505 -24.43 -17.19 24.56
N ASP A 506 -25.59 -17.72 24.94
CA ASP A 506 -26.12 -18.97 24.36
C ASP A 506 -25.19 -20.20 24.48
N ASN A 507 -24.30 -20.22 25.48
CA ASN A 507 -23.27 -21.24 25.70
C ASN A 507 -22.20 -21.33 24.60
N VAL A 508 -21.92 -20.23 23.90
CA VAL A 508 -20.87 -20.13 22.85
C VAL A 508 -19.66 -19.35 23.38
N MET A 509 -18.46 -19.92 23.28
CA MET A 509 -17.23 -19.29 23.76
C MET A 509 -16.46 -18.48 22.70
N ALA A 510 -16.66 -18.83 21.43
CA ALA A 510 -15.92 -18.41 20.25
C ALA A 510 -14.39 -18.50 20.44
N PRO A 511 -13.82 -19.70 20.64
CA PRO A 511 -12.42 -19.90 21.06
C PRO A 511 -11.40 -19.27 20.10
N LEU A 512 -11.70 -19.24 18.80
CA LEU A 512 -10.80 -18.71 17.76
C LEU A 512 -10.96 -17.20 17.54
N LYS A 513 -11.97 -16.57 18.15
CA LYS A 513 -12.20 -15.12 18.01
C LYS A 513 -11.03 -14.34 18.61
N LYS A 514 -10.62 -13.27 17.91
CA LYS A 514 -9.52 -12.40 18.36
C LYS A 514 -9.95 -11.53 19.53
N SER A 515 -9.00 -11.22 20.41
CA SER A 515 -9.22 -10.33 21.54
C SER A 515 -8.75 -8.92 21.21
N SER A 516 -9.55 -7.90 21.52
CA SER A 516 -9.16 -6.49 21.45
C SER A 516 -8.30 -6.08 22.64
N ARG A 517 -7.51 -5.00 22.53
CA ARG A 517 -6.74 -4.44 23.65
C ARG A 517 -7.61 -4.07 24.85
N GLU A 518 -8.75 -3.39 24.64
CA GLU A 518 -9.64 -3.01 25.74
C GLU A 518 -10.21 -4.21 26.48
N MET A 519 -10.55 -5.28 25.75
CA MET A 519 -10.99 -6.53 26.36
C MET A 519 -9.87 -7.17 27.19
N ALA A 520 -8.65 -7.21 26.68
CA ALA A 520 -7.51 -7.76 27.44
C ALA A 520 -7.23 -6.96 28.72
N ILE A 521 -7.32 -5.63 28.65
CA ILE A 521 -7.16 -4.74 29.82
C ILE A 521 -8.31 -4.95 30.82
N VAL A 522 -9.56 -5.04 30.36
CA VAL A 522 -10.72 -5.31 31.22
C VAL A 522 -10.58 -6.65 31.94
N ILE A 523 -10.16 -7.69 31.23
CA ILE A 523 -9.94 -9.01 31.82
C ILE A 523 -8.81 -8.94 32.86
N GLY A 524 -7.68 -8.31 32.51
CA GLY A 524 -6.58 -8.11 33.44
C GLY A 524 -7.01 -7.33 34.69
N ASN A 525 -7.86 -6.31 34.52
CA ASN A 525 -8.39 -5.51 35.62
C ASN A 525 -9.30 -6.32 36.54
N ARG A 526 -10.18 -7.18 36.00
CA ARG A 526 -11.01 -8.09 36.82
C ARG A 526 -10.16 -9.05 37.65
N ILE A 527 -9.06 -9.55 37.07
CA ILE A 527 -8.12 -10.41 37.77
C ILE A 527 -7.40 -9.61 38.86
N PHE A 528 -6.91 -8.41 38.55
CA PHE A 528 -6.25 -7.54 39.52
C PHE A 528 -7.17 -7.17 40.69
N GLU A 529 -8.41 -6.77 40.43
CA GLU A 529 -9.38 -6.41 41.48
C GLU A 529 -9.72 -7.62 42.37
N ARG A 530 -9.73 -8.83 41.82
CA ARG A 530 -10.07 -10.05 42.56
C ARG A 530 -8.89 -10.65 43.33
N PHE A 531 -7.67 -10.50 42.82
CA PHE A 531 -6.51 -11.23 43.31
C PHE A 531 -5.27 -10.36 43.63
N GLY A 532 -5.28 -9.08 43.25
CA GLY A 532 -4.17 -8.14 43.43
C GLY A 532 -4.45 -6.97 44.39
N ALA A 533 -5.72 -6.73 44.74
CA ALA A 533 -6.05 -5.78 45.80
C ALA A 533 -5.71 -6.39 47.17
N GLU A 534 -4.76 -5.78 47.88
CA GLU A 534 -4.56 -6.05 49.31
C GLU A 534 -5.89 -5.75 50.05
N GLU A 535 -6.39 -6.72 50.83
CA GLU A 535 -7.26 -6.43 51.99
C GLU A 535 -6.42 -5.86 53.14
#